data_AF-A0A7V7XFV9-F1
#
_entry.id   AF-A0A7V7XFV9-F1
#
_cell.length_a   1.000
_cell.length_b   1.000
_cell.length_c   1.000
_cell.angle_alpha   90.00
_cell.angle_beta   90.00
_cell.angle_gamma   90.00
#
_symmetry.space_group_name_H-M   'P 1'
#
loop_
_entity.id
_entity.type
_entity.pdbx_description
1 polymer ?
#
loop_
_entity_poly.entity_id
_entity_poly.type
_entity_poly.pdbx_seq_one_letter_code
_entity_poly.pdbx_strand_id
1 'polypeptide(L)'
;MPPTSVFRQFLEAIQQIFEEIWFNILSLIETPQARLRRLRWLYKTDPKLDMTYRRAKEVVRGHLDSQYYDYYHRFLAAERLAHQQLKKLHHGARGEELFERMQELSEKIVSLIEEIQQLDKSIAICPPESDDARQISEIRDTLRARVEAALNAQTQIPLKMLNLTTTADTRSFDRLNESIDRLTNRLDDIATSYDDVRRYTDFDEAEADSKKEN
;
A
#
# COMPACT_ATOMS: atom_id res chain seq x y z
N MET A 1 -41.33 -26.66 -20.94
CA MET A 1 -41.14 -25.22 -20.62
C MET A 1 -40.08 -25.12 -19.56
N PRO A 2 -38.89 -24.55 -19.82
CA PRO A 2 -37.83 -24.56 -18.82
C PRO A 2 -37.99 -23.34 -17.88
N PRO A 3 -38.18 -23.55 -16.56
CA PRO A 3 -38.13 -22.48 -15.57
C PRO A 3 -36.66 -22.25 -15.20
N THR A 4 -35.81 -21.84 -16.15
CA THR A 4 -34.36 -21.73 -15.92
C THR A 4 -33.87 -20.28 -15.76
N SER A 5 -34.62 -19.26 -16.21
CA SER A 5 -34.11 -17.87 -16.13
C SER A 5 -34.26 -17.26 -14.74
N VAL A 6 -35.36 -17.51 -14.03
CA VAL A 6 -35.63 -16.91 -12.72
C VAL A 6 -34.70 -17.50 -11.65
N PHE A 7 -34.47 -18.81 -11.69
CA PHE A 7 -33.54 -19.48 -10.78
C PHE A 7 -32.08 -19.03 -11.03
N ARG A 8 -31.70 -18.78 -12.29
CA ARG A 8 -30.38 -18.25 -12.63
C ARG A 8 -30.17 -16.82 -12.15
N GLN A 9 -31.17 -15.94 -12.36
CA GLN A 9 -31.13 -14.56 -11.85
C GLN A 9 -31.11 -14.51 -10.32
N PHE A 10 -31.82 -15.41 -9.66
CA PHE A 10 -31.79 -15.56 -8.20
C PHE A 10 -30.41 -16.00 -7.69
N LEU A 11 -29.77 -16.97 -8.36
CA LEU A 11 -28.41 -17.39 -8.03
C LEU A 11 -27.38 -16.28 -8.29
N GLU A 12 -27.50 -15.52 -9.37
CA GLU A 12 -26.63 -14.36 -9.65
C GLU A 12 -26.81 -13.25 -8.60
N ALA A 13 -28.05 -13.00 -8.16
CA ALA A 13 -28.34 -12.04 -7.10
C ALA A 13 -27.78 -12.50 -5.73
N ILE A 14 -27.94 -13.78 -5.38
CA ILE A 14 -27.34 -14.35 -4.17
C ILE A 14 -25.82 -14.27 -4.25
N GLN A 15 -25.22 -14.57 -5.40
CA GLN A 15 -23.77 -14.49 -5.57
C GLN A 15 -23.28 -13.04 -5.40
N GLN A 16 -23.98 -12.05 -5.97
CA GLN A 16 -23.64 -10.63 -5.76
C GLN A 16 -23.77 -10.21 -4.29
N ILE A 17 -24.84 -10.61 -3.61
CA ILE A 17 -25.03 -10.31 -2.18
C ILE A 17 -23.94 -10.99 -1.34
N PHE A 18 -23.58 -12.22 -1.67
CA PHE A 18 -22.52 -12.94 -0.97
C PHE A 18 -21.16 -12.29 -1.23
N GLU A 19 -20.88 -11.87 -2.46
CA GLU A 19 -19.68 -11.10 -2.81
C GLU A 19 -19.65 -9.77 -2.03
N GLU A 20 -20.75 -9.02 -1.93
CA GLU A 20 -20.82 -7.77 -1.16
C GLU A 20 -20.68 -7.98 0.36
N ILE A 21 -21.34 -9.01 0.92
CA ILE A 21 -21.28 -9.31 2.36
C ILE A 21 -19.88 -9.82 2.72
N TRP A 22 -19.33 -10.72 1.91
CA TRP A 22 -17.97 -11.23 2.10
C TRP A 22 -16.94 -10.11 1.97
N PHE A 23 -17.15 -9.18 1.03
CA PHE A 23 -16.31 -7.98 0.86
C PHE A 23 -16.37 -7.06 2.08
N ASN A 24 -17.56 -6.85 2.66
CA ASN A 24 -17.74 -6.04 3.86
C ASN A 24 -17.15 -6.71 5.12
N ILE A 25 -17.34 -8.01 5.30
CA ILE A 25 -16.78 -8.76 6.44
C ILE A 25 -15.26 -8.78 6.38
N LEU A 26 -14.70 -9.07 5.20
CA LEU A 26 -13.26 -9.08 5.03
C LEU A 26 -12.64 -7.67 5.09
N SER A 27 -13.42 -6.60 4.94
CA SER A 27 -12.94 -5.22 5.16
C SER A 27 -12.76 -4.88 6.64
N LEU A 28 -13.42 -5.59 7.56
CA LEU A 28 -13.35 -5.32 9.00
C LEU A 28 -12.10 -5.92 9.68
N ILE A 29 -11.41 -6.85 9.03
CA ILE A 29 -10.21 -7.55 9.55
C ILE A 29 -9.02 -7.33 8.61
N GLU A 30 -9.06 -6.27 7.80
CA GLU A 30 -8.18 -6.14 6.64
C GLU A 30 -6.84 -5.50 6.96
N THR A 31 -5.76 -6.29 6.86
CA THR A 31 -4.39 -5.76 6.87
C THR A 31 -4.15 -4.85 5.65
N PRO A 32 -3.20 -3.88 5.74
CA PRO A 32 -2.81 -3.03 4.61
C PRO A 32 -2.55 -3.84 3.32
N GLN A 33 -1.91 -4.99 3.47
CA GLN A 33 -1.55 -5.92 2.40
C GLN A 33 -2.78 -6.57 1.74
N ALA A 34 -3.74 -7.04 2.54
CA ALA A 34 -4.97 -7.63 2.02
C ALA A 34 -5.77 -6.60 1.20
N ARG A 35 -5.81 -5.36 1.70
CA ARG A 35 -6.45 -4.22 1.03
C ARG A 35 -5.78 -3.90 -0.30
N LEU A 36 -4.44 -3.89 -0.31
CA LEU A 36 -3.66 -3.67 -1.52
C LEU A 36 -3.90 -4.77 -2.55
N ARG A 37 -3.96 -6.04 -2.12
CA ARG A 37 -4.27 -7.18 -3.00
C ARG A 37 -5.66 -7.06 -3.61
N ARG A 38 -6.67 -6.62 -2.85
CA ARG A 38 -8.02 -6.36 -3.40
C ARG A 38 -8.01 -5.25 -4.42
N LEU A 39 -7.33 -4.14 -4.15
CA LEU A 39 -7.18 -3.06 -5.12
C LEU A 39 -6.48 -3.55 -6.39
N ARG A 40 -5.37 -4.29 -6.28
CA ARG A 40 -4.70 -4.92 -7.42
C ARG A 40 -5.65 -5.81 -8.23
N TRP A 41 -6.49 -6.61 -7.57
CA TRP A 41 -7.48 -7.46 -8.23
C TRP A 41 -8.56 -6.64 -8.98
N LEU A 42 -9.07 -5.58 -8.37
CA LEU A 42 -10.04 -4.67 -9.02
C LEU A 42 -9.42 -3.99 -10.24
N TYR A 43 -8.19 -3.49 -10.15
CA TYR A 43 -7.51 -2.84 -11.27
C TYR A 43 -7.10 -3.82 -12.38
N LYS A 44 -6.93 -5.10 -12.04
CA LYS A 44 -6.70 -6.18 -13.03
C LYS A 44 -7.98 -6.50 -13.81
N THR A 45 -9.13 -6.46 -13.16
CA THR A 45 -10.44 -6.75 -13.78
C THR A 45 -10.99 -5.54 -14.54
N ASP A 46 -10.77 -4.32 -14.05
CA ASP A 46 -11.14 -3.08 -14.73
C ASP A 46 -9.96 -2.09 -14.76
N PRO A 47 -9.21 -2.02 -15.88
CA PRO A 47 -8.05 -1.14 -16.00
C PRO A 47 -8.36 0.35 -15.99
N LYS A 48 -9.63 0.75 -16.18
CA LYS A 48 -10.09 2.14 -16.14
C LYS A 48 -10.50 2.58 -14.74
N LEU A 49 -10.61 1.63 -13.81
CA LEU A 49 -10.89 1.92 -12.42
C LEU A 49 -9.75 2.74 -11.82
N ASP A 50 -10.11 3.80 -11.11
CA ASP A 50 -9.21 4.65 -10.33
C ASP A 50 -9.77 4.84 -8.90
N MET A 51 -9.04 5.56 -8.04
CA MET A 51 -9.47 5.83 -6.66
C MET A 51 -10.67 6.78 -6.54
N THR A 52 -11.15 7.36 -7.65
CA THR A 52 -12.38 8.16 -7.68
C THR A 52 -13.63 7.28 -7.74
N TYR A 53 -13.52 6.05 -8.26
CA TYR A 53 -14.63 5.10 -8.36
C TYR A 53 -15.06 4.56 -7.00
N ARG A 54 -16.38 4.38 -6.85
CA ARG A 54 -17.01 3.89 -5.62
C ARG A 54 -16.42 2.56 -5.13
N ARG A 55 -16.22 1.59 -6.03
CA ARG A 55 -15.65 0.27 -5.66
C ARG A 55 -14.23 0.36 -5.09
N ALA A 56 -13.37 1.21 -5.67
CA ALA A 56 -12.02 1.43 -5.13
C ALA A 56 -12.07 2.11 -3.77
N LYS A 57 -12.93 3.12 -3.63
CA LYS A 57 -13.16 3.81 -2.36
C LYS A 57 -13.68 2.89 -1.28
N GLU A 58 -14.58 1.96 -1.62
CA GLU A 58 -15.13 0.99 -0.68
C GLU A 58 -14.05 0.07 -0.10
N VAL A 59 -13.02 -0.30 -0.87
CA VAL A 59 -11.89 -1.09 -0.35
C VAL A 59 -11.10 -0.33 0.73
N VAL A 60 -10.95 0.98 0.59
CA VAL A 60 -10.17 1.81 1.54
C VAL A 60 -11.01 2.54 2.58
N ARG A 61 -12.33 2.40 2.51
CA ARG A 61 -13.28 3.13 3.34
C ARG A 61 -13.10 2.77 4.81
N GLY A 62 -13.00 3.80 5.66
CA GLY A 62 -12.87 3.63 7.11
C GLY A 62 -11.44 3.28 7.57
N HIS A 63 -10.54 2.98 6.64
CA HIS A 63 -9.15 2.65 6.94
C HIS A 63 -8.16 3.73 6.55
N LEU A 64 -8.48 4.48 5.49
CA LEU A 64 -7.59 5.47 4.90
C LEU A 64 -8.30 6.83 4.80
N ASP A 65 -7.66 7.88 5.30
CA ASP A 65 -8.14 9.24 5.16
C ASP A 65 -7.94 9.71 3.71
N SER A 66 -8.85 10.56 3.23
CA SER A 66 -8.86 11.02 1.84
C SER A 66 -7.55 11.66 1.36
N GLN A 67 -6.78 12.27 2.27
CA GLN A 67 -5.47 12.86 1.97
C GLN A 67 -4.43 11.82 1.55
N TYR A 68 -4.62 10.54 1.89
CA TYR A 68 -3.70 9.45 1.56
C TYR A 68 -4.10 8.68 0.28
N TYR A 69 -5.24 9.01 -0.33
CA TYR A 69 -5.73 8.30 -1.52
C TYR A 69 -4.78 8.44 -2.72
N ASP A 70 -4.09 9.57 -2.84
CA ASP A 70 -3.16 9.82 -3.94
C ASP A 70 -1.98 8.84 -3.94
N TYR A 71 -1.48 8.45 -2.77
CA TYR A 71 -0.39 7.48 -2.67
C TYR A 71 -0.78 6.13 -3.28
N TYR A 72 -1.96 5.61 -2.93
CA TYR A 72 -2.48 4.34 -3.49
C TYR A 72 -2.70 4.45 -5.00
N HIS A 73 -3.20 5.59 -5.47
CA HIS A 73 -3.41 5.82 -6.90
C HIS A 73 -2.09 5.82 -7.68
N ARG A 74 -1.08 6.58 -7.22
CA ARG A 74 0.25 6.66 -7.85
C ARG A 74 0.92 5.29 -7.88
N PHE A 75 0.82 4.56 -6.78
CA PHE A 75 1.33 3.22 -6.64
C PHE A 75 0.70 2.24 -7.66
N LEU A 76 -0.64 2.14 -7.71
CA LEU A 76 -1.34 1.23 -8.64
C LEU A 76 -1.09 1.61 -10.10
N ALA A 77 -0.94 2.90 -10.38
CA ALA A 77 -0.56 3.38 -11.70
C ALA A 77 0.85 2.89 -12.10
N ALA A 78 1.83 2.96 -11.18
CA ALA A 78 3.18 2.45 -11.41
C ALA A 78 3.17 0.93 -11.66
N GLU A 79 2.45 0.13 -10.86
CA GLU A 79 2.40 -1.32 -11.08
C GLU A 79 1.76 -1.70 -12.40
N ARG A 80 0.68 -1.01 -12.78
CA ARG A 80 0.01 -1.23 -14.05
C ARG A 80 0.96 -0.98 -15.22
N LEU A 81 1.74 0.11 -15.17
CA LEU A 81 2.74 0.41 -16.19
C LEU A 81 3.85 -0.66 -16.21
N ALA A 82 4.38 -1.06 -15.05
CA ALA A 82 5.38 -2.12 -14.95
C ALA A 82 4.86 -3.45 -15.53
N HIS A 83 3.63 -3.84 -15.20
CA HIS A 83 2.99 -5.04 -15.72
C HIS A 83 2.80 -4.98 -17.25
N GLN A 84 2.48 -3.81 -17.80
CA GLN A 84 2.44 -3.62 -19.26
C GLN A 84 3.82 -3.76 -19.91
N GLN A 85 4.89 -3.28 -19.27
CA GLN A 85 6.26 -3.48 -19.78
C GLN A 85 6.72 -4.93 -19.64
N LEU A 86 6.32 -5.61 -18.58
CA LEU A 86 6.61 -7.02 -18.36
C LEU A 86 6.11 -7.90 -19.50
N LYS A 87 4.89 -7.65 -20.00
CA LYS A 87 4.34 -8.34 -21.18
C LYS A 87 5.17 -8.15 -22.46
N LYS A 88 5.98 -7.08 -22.54
CA LYS A 88 6.83 -6.77 -23.69
C LYS A 88 8.27 -7.25 -23.51
N LEU A 89 8.68 -7.59 -22.28
CA LEU A 89 10.01 -8.12 -21.99
C LEU A 89 10.06 -9.59 -22.40
N HIS A 90 11.02 -9.95 -23.27
CA HIS A 90 11.28 -11.35 -23.65
C HIS A 90 11.98 -12.19 -22.55
N HIS A 91 12.12 -11.65 -21.33
CA HIS A 91 12.95 -12.22 -20.26
C HIS A 91 12.18 -13.03 -19.20
N GLY A 92 10.94 -13.45 -19.49
CA GLY A 92 10.15 -14.43 -18.73
C GLY A 92 10.34 -14.36 -17.22
N ALA A 93 11.12 -15.30 -16.67
CA ALA A 93 11.36 -15.45 -15.23
C ALA A 93 12.03 -14.24 -14.55
N ARG A 94 12.98 -13.55 -15.21
CA ARG A 94 13.64 -12.38 -14.61
C ARG A 94 12.66 -11.22 -14.47
N GLY A 95 11.89 -10.95 -15.53
CA GLY A 95 10.88 -9.91 -15.52
C GLY A 95 9.86 -10.10 -14.39
N GLU A 96 9.40 -11.34 -14.19
CA GLU A 96 8.49 -11.71 -13.10
C GLU A 96 9.10 -11.43 -11.73
N GLU A 97 10.35 -11.84 -11.48
CA GLU A 97 11.05 -11.55 -10.21
C GLU A 97 11.11 -10.03 -9.94
N LEU A 98 11.47 -9.22 -10.93
CA LEU A 98 11.50 -7.76 -10.77
C LEU A 98 10.12 -7.17 -10.43
N PHE A 99 9.06 -7.72 -11.03
CA PHE A 99 7.71 -7.28 -10.74
C PHE A 99 7.28 -7.67 -9.33
N GLU A 100 7.62 -8.88 -8.86
CA GLU A 100 7.41 -9.31 -7.48
C GLU A 100 8.15 -8.40 -6.50
N ARG A 101 9.43 -8.09 -6.76
CA ARG A 101 10.21 -7.14 -5.94
C ARG A 101 9.59 -5.75 -5.88
N MET A 102 9.07 -5.27 -7.02
CA MET A 102 8.34 -4.02 -7.05
C MET A 102 7.06 -4.11 -6.20
N GLN A 103 6.33 -5.23 -6.23
CA GLN A 103 5.12 -5.45 -5.42
C GLN A 103 5.42 -5.51 -3.91
N GLU A 104 6.55 -6.09 -3.52
CA GLU A 104 7.03 -6.09 -2.12
C GLU A 104 7.31 -4.65 -1.65
N LEU A 105 8.01 -3.86 -2.47
CA LEU A 105 8.28 -2.45 -2.18
C LEU A 105 6.99 -1.67 -1.94
N SER A 106 5.96 -1.93 -2.76
CA SER A 106 4.63 -1.35 -2.61
C SER A 106 3.96 -1.64 -1.28
N GLU A 107 4.03 -2.91 -0.86
CA GLU A 107 3.40 -3.37 0.37
C GLU A 107 4.03 -2.65 1.56
N LYS A 108 5.36 -2.46 1.53
CA LYS A 108 6.07 -1.70 2.56
C LYS A 108 5.70 -0.22 2.56
N ILE A 109 5.66 0.41 1.39
CA ILE A 109 5.24 1.82 1.26
C ILE A 109 3.83 2.01 1.83
N VAL A 110 2.91 1.10 1.53
CA VAL A 110 1.53 1.13 2.03
C VAL A 110 1.45 0.98 3.54
N SER A 111 2.20 0.04 4.13
CA SER A 111 2.27 -0.08 5.59
C SER A 111 2.77 1.21 6.25
N LEU A 112 3.84 1.82 5.71
CA LEU A 112 4.37 3.08 6.23
C LEU A 112 3.39 4.25 6.08
N ILE A 113 2.56 4.28 5.03
CA ILE A 113 1.51 5.29 4.87
C ILE A 113 0.46 5.15 5.97
N GLU A 114 0.05 3.92 6.29
CA GLU A 114 -0.89 3.69 7.38
C GLU A 114 -0.28 4.08 8.73
N GLU A 115 1.01 3.83 8.95
CA GLU A 115 1.73 4.31 10.13
C GLU A 115 1.75 5.84 10.23
N ILE A 116 2.06 6.56 9.13
CA ILE A 116 2.00 8.04 9.10
C ILE A 116 0.60 8.53 9.45
N GLN A 117 -0.45 7.86 8.96
CA GLN A 117 -1.82 8.20 9.33
C GLN A 117 -2.11 7.97 10.82
N GLN A 118 -1.59 6.90 11.42
CA GLN A 118 -1.73 6.70 12.87
C GLN A 118 -1.00 7.80 13.64
N LEU A 119 0.18 8.22 13.18
CA LEU A 119 0.89 9.35 13.78
C LEU A 119 0.11 10.66 13.70
N ASP A 120 -0.53 10.95 12.57
CA ASP A 120 -1.42 12.12 12.44
C ASP A 120 -2.56 12.08 13.47
N LYS A 121 -3.11 10.89 13.74
CA LYS A 121 -4.15 10.72 14.77
C LYS A 121 -3.59 10.92 16.18
N SER A 122 -2.40 10.41 16.46
CA SER A 122 -1.71 10.61 17.75
C SER A 122 -1.39 12.10 17.98
N ILE A 123 -0.89 12.82 16.98
CA ILE A 123 -0.63 14.26 17.09
C ILE A 123 -1.91 15.04 17.39
N ALA A 124 -3.04 14.63 16.80
CA ALA A 124 -4.33 15.30 17.00
C ALA A 124 -4.88 15.18 18.44
N ILE A 125 -4.45 14.17 19.21
CA ILE A 125 -4.84 13.98 20.62
C ILE A 125 -3.81 14.56 21.61
N CYS A 126 -2.58 14.81 21.18
CA CYS A 126 -1.55 15.41 22.02
C CYS A 126 -1.78 16.93 22.20
N PRO A 127 -1.38 17.52 23.34
CA PRO A 127 -1.32 18.97 23.50
C PRO A 127 -0.34 19.57 22.48
N PRO A 128 -0.69 20.66 21.77
CA PRO A 128 0.11 21.20 20.66
C PRO A 128 1.50 21.71 21.07
N GLU A 129 1.73 21.93 22.37
CA GLU A 129 3.00 22.40 22.93
C GLU A 129 3.76 21.31 23.70
N SER A 130 3.29 20.05 23.71
CA SER A 130 4.03 18.98 24.38
C SER A 130 5.28 18.58 23.59
N ASP A 131 6.33 18.21 24.31
CA ASP A 131 7.55 17.67 23.69
C ASP A 131 7.23 16.40 22.88
N ASP A 132 6.26 15.60 23.33
CA ASP A 132 5.78 14.41 22.61
C ASP A 132 5.17 14.76 21.26
N ALA A 133 4.32 15.80 21.19
CA ALA A 133 3.72 16.23 19.92
C ALA A 133 4.80 16.67 18.92
N ARG A 134 5.88 17.30 19.40
CA ARG A 134 7.02 17.72 18.58
C ARG A 134 7.81 16.52 18.08
N GLN A 135 8.16 15.58 18.96
CA GLN A 135 8.88 14.36 18.58
C GLN A 135 8.08 13.54 17.57
N ILE A 136 6.79 13.32 17.82
CA ILE A 136 5.91 12.58 16.92
C ILE A 136 5.80 13.29 15.55
N SER A 137 5.72 14.62 15.54
CA SER A 137 5.72 15.40 14.30
C SER A 137 7.02 15.25 13.50
N GLU A 138 8.18 15.30 14.15
CA GLU A 138 9.48 15.13 13.49
C GLU A 138 9.63 13.74 12.85
N ILE A 139 9.16 12.71 13.55
CA ILE A 139 9.13 11.32 13.06
C ILE A 139 8.20 11.22 11.87
N ARG A 140 6.96 11.74 11.99
CA ARG A 140 5.97 11.75 10.90
C ARG A 140 6.54 12.43 9.66
N ASP A 141 7.16 13.59 9.80
CA ASP A 141 7.70 14.35 8.67
C ASP A 141 8.87 13.61 8.00
N THR A 142 9.71 12.97 8.80
CA THR A 142 10.79 12.10 8.30
C THR A 142 10.22 10.90 7.53
N LEU A 143 9.23 10.21 8.10
CA LEU A 143 8.56 9.07 7.43
C LEU A 143 7.92 9.50 6.12
N ARG A 144 7.20 10.62 6.12
CA ARG A 144 6.53 11.18 4.93
C ARG A 144 7.54 11.50 3.83
N ALA A 145 8.64 12.17 4.15
CA ALA A 145 9.67 12.50 3.17
C ALA A 145 10.28 11.24 2.53
N ARG A 146 10.48 10.19 3.32
CA ARG A 146 11.06 8.93 2.83
C ARG A 146 10.08 8.09 2.03
N VAL A 147 8.80 8.03 2.44
CA VAL A 147 7.70 7.44 1.66
C VAL A 147 7.59 8.14 0.30
N GLU A 148 7.63 9.47 0.27
CA GLU A 148 7.57 10.22 -0.98
C GLU A 148 8.79 9.95 -1.88
N ALA A 149 10.00 9.85 -1.31
CA ALA A 149 11.19 9.47 -2.06
C ALA A 149 11.08 8.05 -2.65
N ALA A 150 10.59 7.08 -1.88
CA ALA A 150 10.39 5.71 -2.33
C ALA A 150 9.33 5.60 -3.42
N LEU A 151 8.20 6.30 -3.25
CA LEU A 151 7.14 6.38 -4.24
C LEU A 151 7.66 6.99 -5.55
N ASN A 152 8.41 8.09 -5.47
CA ASN A 152 9.03 8.70 -6.64
C ASN A 152 9.98 7.71 -7.33
N ALA A 153 10.81 6.98 -6.58
CA ALA A 153 11.68 5.97 -7.16
C ALA A 153 10.89 4.81 -7.80
N GLN A 154 9.79 4.37 -7.18
CA GLN A 154 8.92 3.31 -7.70
C GLN A 154 8.27 3.71 -9.03
N THR A 155 7.81 4.96 -9.16
CA THR A 155 7.23 5.46 -10.42
C THR A 155 8.24 5.50 -11.58
N GLN A 156 9.54 5.44 -11.30
CA GLN A 156 10.59 5.35 -12.32
C GLN A 156 10.86 3.91 -12.77
N ILE A 157 10.43 2.89 -12.03
CA ILE A 157 10.67 1.47 -12.37
C ILE A 157 10.08 1.11 -13.74
N PRO A 158 8.83 1.46 -14.08
CA PRO A 158 8.28 1.16 -15.41
C PRO A 158 9.07 1.80 -16.55
N LEU A 159 9.58 3.01 -16.35
CA LEU A 159 10.41 3.71 -17.35
C LEU A 159 11.75 2.99 -17.55
N LYS A 160 12.38 2.55 -16.46
CA LYS A 160 13.60 1.73 -16.52
C LYS A 160 13.34 0.38 -17.19
N MET A 161 12.20 -0.26 -16.91
CA MET A 161 11.78 -1.49 -17.60
C MET A 161 11.58 -1.28 -19.10
N LEU A 162 10.99 -0.15 -19.51
CA LEU A 162 10.88 0.20 -20.93
C LEU A 162 12.26 0.30 -21.58
N ASN A 163 13.22 0.96 -20.93
CA ASN A 163 14.59 1.01 -21.45
C ASN A 163 15.27 -0.37 -21.53
N LEU A 164 14.94 -1.29 -20.63
CA LEU A 164 15.42 -2.68 -20.72
C LEU A 164 14.87 -3.41 -21.95
N THR A 165 13.62 -3.14 -22.36
CA THR A 165 13.06 -3.72 -23.58
C THR A 165 13.78 -3.28 -24.86
N THR A 166 14.43 -2.10 -24.84
CA THR A 166 15.12 -1.54 -26.01
C THR A 166 16.61 -1.89 -26.06
N THR A 167 17.27 -2.10 -24.92
CA THR A 167 18.72 -2.35 -24.88
C THR A 167 19.13 -3.82 -24.68
N ALA A 168 18.21 -4.71 -24.29
CA ALA A 168 18.44 -6.15 -24.10
C ALA A 168 19.72 -6.49 -23.30
N ASP A 169 20.07 -5.68 -22.29
CA ASP A 169 21.27 -5.84 -21.47
C ASP A 169 20.92 -6.42 -20.08
N THR A 170 21.44 -7.62 -19.78
CA THR A 170 21.24 -8.30 -18.49
C THR A 170 21.82 -7.52 -17.31
N ARG A 171 22.91 -6.75 -17.50
CA ARG A 171 23.51 -5.95 -16.42
C ARG A 171 22.58 -4.83 -15.96
N SER A 172 21.79 -4.30 -16.89
CA SER A 172 20.82 -3.25 -16.60
C SER A 172 19.64 -3.80 -15.78
N PHE A 173 19.32 -5.09 -15.93
CA PHE A 173 18.34 -5.80 -15.10
C PHE A 173 18.81 -5.93 -13.65
N ASP A 174 20.02 -6.45 -13.46
CA ASP A 174 20.61 -6.68 -12.13
C ASP A 174 20.73 -5.35 -11.36
N ARG A 175 21.12 -4.25 -12.04
CA ARG A 175 21.15 -2.90 -11.45
C ARG A 175 19.79 -2.38 -11.01
N LEU A 176 18.73 -2.75 -11.73
CA LEU A 176 17.37 -2.35 -11.36
C LEU A 176 16.90 -3.10 -10.12
N ASN A 177 17.14 -4.42 -10.06
CA ASN A 177 16.89 -5.23 -8.86
C ASN A 177 17.66 -4.68 -7.65
N GLU A 178 18.96 -4.44 -7.78
CA GLU A 178 19.75 -3.83 -6.70
C GLU A 178 19.19 -2.48 -6.25
N SER A 179 18.67 -1.68 -7.17
CA SER A 179 18.05 -0.39 -6.84
C SER A 179 16.77 -0.56 -6.04
N ILE A 180 15.98 -1.59 -6.32
CA ILE A 180 14.76 -1.90 -5.57
C ILE A 180 15.14 -2.44 -4.20
N ASP A 181 16.08 -3.39 -4.11
CA ASP A 181 16.54 -3.96 -2.85
C ASP A 181 17.08 -2.89 -1.91
N ARG A 182 17.86 -1.93 -2.43
CA ARG A 182 18.35 -0.79 -1.63
C ARG A 182 17.22 0.10 -1.11
N LEU A 183 16.16 0.30 -1.89
CA LEU A 183 14.98 1.07 -1.43
C LEU A 183 14.22 0.30 -0.36
N THR A 184 13.97 -0.99 -0.61
CA THR A 184 13.31 -1.92 0.31
C THR A 184 14.03 -1.98 1.65
N ASN A 185 15.35 -2.19 1.66
CA ASN A 185 16.14 -2.24 2.90
C ASN A 185 16.14 -0.90 3.63
N ARG A 186 16.22 0.22 2.90
CA ARG A 186 16.12 1.54 3.53
C ARG A 186 14.76 1.75 4.21
N LEU A 187 13.68 1.25 3.62
CA LEU A 187 12.34 1.28 4.22
C LEU A 187 12.23 0.38 5.46
N ASP A 188 12.90 -0.77 5.47
CA ASP A 188 12.95 -1.64 6.66
C ASP A 188 13.73 -1.01 7.80
N ASP A 189 14.88 -0.39 7.53
CA ASP A 189 15.66 0.34 8.54
C ASP A 189 14.84 1.46 9.17
N ILE A 190 13.97 2.10 8.38
CA ILE A 190 13.06 3.16 8.83
C ILE A 190 11.95 2.60 9.71
N ALA A 191 11.27 1.55 9.25
CA ALA A 191 10.21 0.91 10.01
C ALA A 191 10.74 0.43 11.37
N THR A 192 11.95 -0.15 11.38
CA THR A 192 12.62 -0.61 12.60
C THR A 192 12.98 0.57 13.51
N SER A 193 13.56 1.64 12.96
CA SER A 193 13.86 2.86 13.73
C SER A 193 12.60 3.51 14.29
N TYR A 194 11.46 3.35 13.63
CA TYR A 194 10.17 3.85 14.09
C TYR A 194 9.58 2.98 15.19
N ASP A 195 9.61 1.65 15.05
CA ASP A 195 9.18 0.71 16.09
C ASP A 195 9.94 0.95 17.40
N ASP A 196 11.22 1.30 17.32
CA ASP A 196 12.01 1.66 18.50
C ASP A 196 11.48 2.93 19.16
N VAL A 197 11.10 3.97 18.40
CA VAL A 197 10.55 5.20 18.99
C VAL A 197 9.13 4.99 19.54
N ARG A 198 8.30 4.22 18.85
CA ARG A 198 6.96 3.88 19.31
C ARG A 198 6.99 3.13 20.66
N ARG A 199 7.97 2.26 20.88
CA ARG A 199 8.14 1.59 22.18
C ARG A 199 8.46 2.55 23.32
N TYR A 200 9.11 3.69 23.04
CA TYR A 200 9.32 4.72 24.07
C TYR A 200 8.02 5.44 24.41
N THR A 201 7.17 5.74 23.43
CA THR A 201 5.88 6.42 23.67
C THR A 201 4.83 5.52 24.33
N ASP A 202 4.77 4.23 23.99
CA ASP A 202 3.83 3.28 24.59
C ASP A 202 4.18 2.96 26.07
N PHE A 203 5.45 3.14 26.47
CA PHE A 203 5.88 2.96 27.87
C PHE A 203 5.34 4.05 28.80
N ASP A 204 5.21 5.28 28.31
CA ASP A 204 4.72 6.41 29.10
C ASP A 204 3.20 6.36 29.34
N GLU A 205 2.41 5.83 28.41
CA GLU A 205 0.97 5.58 28.63
C GLU A 205 0.73 4.52 29.70
N ALA A 206 1.51 3.43 29.71
CA ALA A 206 1.39 2.37 30.72
C ALA A 206 1.78 2.86 32.13
N GLU A 207 2.78 3.75 32.24
CA GLU A 207 3.17 4.34 33.52
C GLU A 207 2.17 5.42 34.00
N ALA A 208 1.56 6.17 33.08
CA ALA A 208 0.53 7.16 33.38
C ALA A 208 -0.77 6.53 33.88
N ASP A 209 -1.17 5.38 33.34
CA ASP A 209 -2.35 4.65 33.81
C ASP A 209 -2.08 3.90 35.13
N SER A 210 -0.87 3.39 35.36
CA SER A 210 -0.48 2.81 36.65
C SER A 210 -0.50 3.81 37.82
N LYS A 211 -0.34 5.11 37.56
CA LYS A 211 -0.42 6.18 38.59
C LYS A 211 -1.85 6.65 38.88
N LYS A 212 -2.84 6.28 38.07
CA LYS A 212 -4.26 6.60 38.32
C LYS A 212 -4.99 5.54 39.15
N GLU A 213 -4.41 4.35 39.34
CA GLU A 213 -4.97 3.26 40.13
C GLU A 213 -4.46 3.16 41.58
N ASN A 214 -3.61 4.09 42.03
CA ASN A 214 -3.19 4.24 43.43
C ASN A 214 -3.67 5.57 44.02
#